data_AF-A0A9E1ZPK5-F1
#
_entry.id   AF-A0A9E1ZPK5-F1
#
_cell.length_a   1.000
_cell.length_b   1.000
_cell.length_c   1.000
_cell.angle_alpha   90.00
_cell.angle_beta   90.00
_cell.angle_gamma   90.00
#
_symmetry.space_group_name_H-M   'P 1'
#
loop_
_entity.id
_entity.type
_entity.pdbx_description
1 polymer ?
#
loop_
_entity_poly.entity_id
_entity_poly.type
_entity_poly.pdbx_seq_one_letter_code
_entity_poly.pdbx_strand_id
1 'polypeptide(L)'
;MKLSEIFGSTLRKAPTHAETASYQWLARGGYIRAAKDGDFLTLPLAERAMNKLRARIRHEMGSRGGQEIGAHADILALAAGDIQSYKQLPQILYSFDEIKQKAHPRLGLFGAAHSPSVSIHLLGANEETLQNWQGALEKLTKEIFEKLDLEAKKRDSGGYAFVAEKGGADYIHCAQCGYLDKQAVAKRAKSMLSTEEPRELEKVETPDAHTIEALAAFLNIPKEKTAKAVFMTATIKDKEKLIFAILRGDMALGEAKLIASLGASALRPATDDEILAIGAVPGYASPVGMKEVLVVVDDLIPESSNLVAGANEEGFHLRNVNYGRDYEASIVTDIALAQAGDRCPKCNAALDAVEGVDLVEITPVLSMKEATFTDENGKGQPILGVSWTLDLGRIFAAVAENHHDDYGLILPPAIAPYDIHLVWLPSKNVNTKTDADDLYLNLTNTGFTVLYDDRDARAGTKFNDADLIGCPVRITIGERTLEEESVEIKFRDKKEKDLVELDDIANFVIENL
;
A
#
# COMPACT_ATOMS: atom_id res chain seq x y z
N MET A 1 22.96 20.48 -14.56
CA MET A 1 21.71 21.09 -15.07
C MET A 1 21.64 22.50 -14.55
N LYS A 2 21.41 23.50 -15.41
CA LYS A 2 21.20 24.89 -14.96
C LYS A 2 19.78 25.08 -14.47
N LEU A 3 19.61 25.75 -13.33
CA LEU A 3 18.30 25.99 -12.73
C LEU A 3 17.50 27.01 -13.55
N SER A 4 18.16 27.93 -14.26
CA SER A 4 17.50 28.87 -15.18
C SER A 4 16.83 28.18 -16.38
N GLU A 5 17.25 26.96 -16.71
CA GLU A 5 16.77 26.18 -17.86
C GLU A 5 15.76 25.09 -17.48
N ILE A 6 15.58 24.80 -16.17
CA ILE A 6 14.65 23.77 -15.74
C ILE A 6 13.20 24.22 -15.95
N PHE A 7 12.36 23.32 -16.46
CA PHE A 7 10.92 23.56 -16.50
C PHE A 7 10.31 23.40 -15.11
N GLY A 8 9.49 24.37 -14.71
CA GLY A 8 8.87 24.42 -13.38
C GLY A 8 9.53 25.45 -12.47
N SER A 9 8.95 25.65 -11.29
CA SER A 9 9.43 26.62 -10.31
C SER A 9 9.09 26.19 -8.89
N THR A 10 9.74 26.76 -7.89
CA THR A 10 9.31 26.63 -6.51
C THR A 10 8.06 27.47 -6.25
N LEU A 11 7.29 27.13 -5.21
CA LEU A 11 6.15 27.93 -4.75
C LEU A 11 6.42 28.51 -3.38
N ARG A 12 6.09 29.78 -3.21
CA ARG A 12 6.19 30.47 -1.92
C ARG A 12 5.23 29.92 -0.86
N LYS A 13 4.06 29.45 -1.29
CA LYS A 13 3.02 28.87 -0.43
C LYS A 13 2.58 27.53 -1.00
N ALA A 14 2.26 26.58 -0.12
CA ALA A 14 1.64 25.33 -0.51
C ALA A 14 0.22 25.56 -1.06
N PRO A 15 -0.31 24.64 -1.88
CA PRO A 15 -1.72 24.64 -2.23
C PRO A 15 -2.61 24.57 -0.98
N THR A 16 -3.65 25.39 -0.92
CA THR A 16 -4.52 25.51 0.28
C THR A 16 -5.34 24.26 0.59
N HIS A 17 -5.50 23.37 -0.38
CA HIS A 17 -6.26 22.12 -0.27
C HIS A 17 -5.36 20.89 -0.04
N ALA A 18 -4.05 21.08 0.12
CA ALA A 18 -3.12 19.99 0.38
C ALA A 18 -3.26 19.52 1.84
N GLU A 19 -3.69 18.27 2.02
CA GLU A 19 -4.00 17.71 3.34
C GLU A 19 -2.81 16.99 4.01
N THR A 20 -1.79 16.60 3.23
CA THR A 20 -0.58 15.87 3.66
C THR A 20 0.68 16.75 3.54
N ALA A 21 1.70 16.48 4.35
CA ALA A 21 2.94 17.26 4.31
C ALA A 21 3.70 17.01 3.00
N SER A 22 3.76 15.76 2.54
CA SER A 22 4.35 15.38 1.25
C SER A 22 3.77 16.18 0.10
N TYR A 23 2.43 16.35 0.03
CA TYR A 23 1.84 17.14 -1.05
C TYR A 23 2.27 18.61 -0.95
N GLN A 24 2.23 19.20 0.25
CA GLN A 24 2.65 20.58 0.45
C GLN A 24 4.09 20.80 0.00
N TRP A 25 5.02 19.93 0.41
CA TRP A 25 6.44 20.07 0.12
C TRP A 25 6.80 19.75 -1.33
N LEU A 26 6.24 18.68 -1.90
CA LEU A 26 6.47 18.35 -3.31
C LEU A 26 5.91 19.44 -4.25
N ALA A 27 4.76 20.04 -3.92
CA ALA A 27 4.25 21.17 -4.69
C ALA A 27 5.18 22.40 -4.56
N ARG A 28 5.61 22.74 -3.33
CA ARG A 28 6.48 23.90 -3.06
C ARG A 28 7.88 23.75 -3.63
N GLY A 29 8.47 22.56 -3.61
CA GLY A 29 9.77 22.26 -4.18
C GLY A 29 9.78 22.19 -5.71
N GLY A 30 8.62 22.32 -6.37
CA GLY A 30 8.55 22.26 -7.83
C GLY A 30 8.65 20.83 -8.38
N TYR A 31 8.21 19.83 -7.60
CA TYR A 31 8.20 18.42 -8.02
C TYR A 31 6.90 18.04 -8.72
N ILE A 32 5.76 18.56 -8.26
CA ILE A 32 4.45 18.22 -8.81
C ILE A 32 3.55 19.43 -9.00
N ARG A 33 2.58 19.31 -9.90
CA ARG A 33 1.46 20.25 -10.07
C ARG A 33 0.16 19.47 -10.20
N ALA A 34 -0.89 19.93 -9.53
CA ALA A 34 -2.22 19.37 -9.73
C ALA A 34 -2.68 19.58 -11.18
N ALA A 35 -3.25 18.54 -11.76
CA ALA A 35 -3.93 18.53 -13.05
C ALA A 35 -5.45 18.30 -12.85
N LYS A 36 -6.17 18.00 -13.93
CA LYS A 36 -7.61 17.68 -13.86
C LYS A 36 -7.81 16.28 -13.27
N ASP A 37 -9.03 16.01 -12.80
CA ASP A 37 -9.50 14.67 -12.41
C ASP A 37 -8.66 13.96 -11.34
N GLY A 38 -7.89 14.72 -10.56
CA GLY A 38 -7.02 14.20 -9.50
C GLY A 38 -5.68 13.66 -9.98
N ASP A 39 -5.29 13.99 -11.21
CA ASP A 39 -3.95 13.73 -11.73
C ASP A 39 -2.94 14.78 -11.28
N PHE A 40 -1.67 14.42 -11.40
CA PHE A 40 -0.54 15.29 -11.12
C PHE A 40 0.43 15.28 -12.29
N LEU A 41 0.84 16.46 -12.72
CA LEU A 41 2.01 16.61 -13.56
C LEU A 41 3.25 16.41 -12.70
N THR A 42 4.05 15.39 -13.01
CA THR A 42 5.39 15.18 -12.45
C THR A 42 6.38 16.05 -13.20
N LEU A 43 6.97 17.02 -12.49
CA LEU A 43 7.95 17.96 -13.05
C LEU A 43 9.35 17.31 -13.13
N PRO A 44 10.32 17.92 -13.84
CA PRO A 44 11.63 17.30 -14.08
C PRO A 44 12.36 16.81 -12.82
N LEU A 45 12.19 17.51 -11.68
CA LEU A 45 12.78 17.08 -10.40
C LEU A 45 12.15 15.77 -9.88
N ALA A 46 10.83 15.62 -9.97
CA ALA A 46 10.14 14.38 -9.58
C ALA A 46 10.48 13.23 -10.53
N GLU A 47 10.48 13.48 -11.84
CA GLU A 47 10.86 12.45 -12.80
C GLU A 47 12.30 11.99 -12.60
N ARG A 48 13.21 12.91 -12.29
CA ARG A 48 14.60 12.55 -12.00
C ARG A 48 14.72 11.70 -10.73
N ALA A 49 14.01 12.06 -9.67
CA ALA A 49 13.95 11.29 -8.43
C ALA A 49 13.40 9.87 -8.66
N MET A 50 12.25 9.74 -9.33
CA MET A 50 11.67 8.44 -9.64
C MET A 50 12.53 7.63 -10.61
N ASN A 51 13.22 8.28 -11.57
CA ASN A 51 14.14 7.59 -12.47
C ASN A 51 15.37 7.00 -11.74
N LYS A 52 15.83 7.60 -10.63
CA LYS A 52 16.85 6.96 -9.76
C LYS A 52 16.32 5.64 -9.17
N LEU A 53 15.07 5.61 -8.71
CA LEU A 53 14.43 4.36 -8.26
C LEU A 53 14.34 3.34 -9.39
N ARG A 54 13.85 3.75 -10.57
CA ARG A 54 13.74 2.87 -11.74
C ARG A 54 15.09 2.28 -12.12
N ALA A 55 16.14 3.10 -12.17
CA ALA A 55 17.49 2.67 -12.48
C ALA A 55 18.04 1.66 -11.46
N ARG A 56 17.78 1.90 -10.16
CA ARG A 56 18.15 0.94 -9.13
C ARG A 56 17.42 -0.38 -9.29
N ILE A 57 16.11 -0.36 -9.51
CA ILE A 57 15.33 -1.59 -9.71
C ILE A 57 15.84 -2.35 -10.94
N ARG A 58 16.11 -1.68 -12.06
CA ARG A 58 16.74 -2.32 -13.24
C ARG A 58 18.04 -3.02 -12.90
N HIS A 59 18.92 -2.34 -12.16
CA HIS A 59 20.21 -2.92 -11.76
C HIS A 59 20.03 -4.18 -10.89
N GLU A 60 19.15 -4.10 -9.89
CA GLU A 60 18.89 -5.20 -8.96
C GLU A 60 18.17 -6.38 -9.64
N MET A 61 17.25 -6.12 -10.56
CA MET A 61 16.57 -7.17 -11.33
C MET A 61 17.53 -7.83 -12.31
N GLY A 62 18.32 -7.04 -13.06
CA GLY A 62 19.28 -7.56 -14.03
C GLY A 62 20.34 -8.47 -13.38
N SER A 63 20.82 -8.13 -12.18
CA SER A 63 21.77 -8.99 -11.45
C SER A 63 21.18 -10.32 -10.97
N ARG A 64 19.85 -10.45 -10.97
CA ARG A 64 19.11 -11.64 -10.54
C ARG A 64 18.47 -12.41 -11.71
N GLY A 65 18.82 -12.06 -12.95
CA GLY A 65 18.27 -12.69 -14.16
C GLY A 65 16.86 -12.20 -14.51
N GLY A 66 16.39 -11.13 -13.89
CA GLY A 66 15.14 -10.45 -14.25
C GLY A 66 15.24 -9.80 -15.62
N GLN A 67 14.15 -9.88 -16.38
CA GLN A 67 14.08 -9.37 -17.75
C GLN A 67 13.03 -8.27 -17.86
N GLU A 68 13.44 -7.10 -18.35
CA GLU A 68 12.52 -6.00 -18.63
C GLU A 68 11.63 -6.34 -19.81
N ILE A 69 10.32 -6.17 -19.64
CA ILE A 69 9.32 -6.37 -20.68
C ILE A 69 8.34 -5.20 -20.69
N GLY A 70 7.77 -4.91 -21.85
CA GLY A 70 6.63 -4.00 -21.99
C GLY A 70 5.44 -4.75 -22.55
N ALA A 71 4.24 -4.44 -22.06
CA ALA A 71 2.99 -4.92 -22.64
C ALA A 71 1.92 -3.84 -22.62
N HIS A 72 0.95 -3.97 -23.52
CA HIS A 72 -0.27 -3.16 -23.53
C HIS A 72 -1.46 -3.94 -22.97
N ALA A 73 -1.20 -5.00 -22.21
CA ALA A 73 -2.17 -5.97 -21.67
C ALA A 73 -1.54 -6.75 -20.48
N ASP A 74 -2.24 -7.75 -19.96
CA ASP A 74 -1.79 -8.57 -18.83
C ASP A 74 -0.53 -9.39 -19.17
N ILE A 75 0.61 -8.99 -18.60
CA ILE A 75 1.93 -9.61 -18.81
C ILE A 75 1.95 -11.06 -18.31
N LEU A 76 1.33 -11.34 -17.16
CA LEU A 76 1.35 -12.68 -16.57
C LEU A 76 0.64 -13.68 -17.49
N ALA A 77 -0.53 -13.31 -18.00
CA ALA A 77 -1.30 -14.15 -18.89
C ALA A 77 -0.59 -14.37 -20.24
N LEU A 78 -0.01 -13.31 -20.82
CA LEU A 78 0.66 -13.38 -22.12
C LEU A 78 1.98 -14.16 -22.06
N ALA A 79 2.84 -13.84 -21.10
CA ALA A 79 4.16 -14.45 -21.00
C ALA A 79 4.09 -15.94 -20.64
N ALA A 80 3.04 -16.37 -19.94
CA ALA A 80 2.83 -17.79 -19.65
C ALA A 80 2.64 -18.63 -20.93
N GLY A 81 2.07 -18.06 -22.00
CA GLY A 81 1.87 -18.76 -23.27
C GLY A 81 3.17 -19.18 -23.99
N ASP A 82 4.28 -18.48 -23.73
CA ASP A 82 5.58 -18.74 -24.37
C ASP A 82 6.42 -19.80 -23.64
N ILE A 83 5.92 -20.33 -22.52
CA ILE A 83 6.60 -21.31 -21.68
C ILE A 83 6.01 -22.70 -21.94
N GLN A 84 6.84 -23.59 -22.51
CA GLN A 84 6.41 -24.92 -22.97
C GLN A 84 7.06 -26.06 -22.17
N SER A 85 8.15 -25.78 -21.44
CA SER A 85 8.92 -26.78 -20.68
C SER A 85 9.32 -26.27 -19.30
N TYR A 86 9.37 -27.18 -18.33
CA TYR A 86 9.87 -26.90 -16.97
C TYR A 86 11.30 -26.32 -16.97
N LYS A 87 12.10 -26.61 -17.99
CA LYS A 87 13.48 -26.11 -18.13
C LYS A 87 13.56 -24.60 -18.36
N GLN A 88 12.45 -23.98 -18.78
CA GLN A 88 12.34 -22.54 -18.93
C GLN A 88 11.95 -21.86 -17.61
N LEU A 89 11.56 -22.61 -16.58
CA LEU A 89 11.10 -22.06 -15.30
C LEU A 89 12.21 -22.12 -14.25
N PRO A 90 12.27 -21.15 -13.33
CA PRO A 90 11.39 -19.98 -13.21
C PRO A 90 11.71 -18.86 -14.22
N GLN A 91 10.73 -18.01 -14.50
CA GLN A 91 10.92 -16.75 -15.22
C GLN A 91 10.62 -15.56 -14.31
N ILE A 92 11.43 -14.51 -14.45
CA ILE A 92 11.30 -13.26 -13.72
C ILE A 92 11.23 -12.14 -14.73
N LEU A 93 10.05 -11.57 -14.87
CA LEU A 93 9.79 -10.48 -15.78
C LEU A 93 9.49 -9.23 -14.97
N TYR A 94 9.80 -8.05 -15.48
CA TYR A 94 9.38 -6.81 -14.84
C TYR A 94 9.07 -5.72 -15.86
N SER A 95 8.16 -4.83 -15.51
CA SER A 95 7.68 -3.74 -16.36
C SER A 95 7.54 -2.44 -15.57
N PHE A 96 7.72 -1.33 -16.28
CA PHE A 96 7.39 0.00 -15.77
C PHE A 96 6.03 0.39 -16.31
N ASP A 97 5.06 0.54 -15.41
CA ASP A 97 3.65 0.73 -15.75
C ASP A 97 3.08 1.95 -15.02
N GLU A 98 1.76 2.08 -15.11
CA GLU A 98 0.97 3.06 -14.40
C GLU A 98 -0.21 2.39 -13.71
N ILE A 99 -0.35 2.61 -12.40
CA ILE A 99 -1.49 2.19 -11.60
C ILE A 99 -2.63 3.19 -11.82
N LYS A 100 -3.82 2.68 -12.11
CA LYS A 100 -5.06 3.45 -12.19
C LYS A 100 -5.92 3.19 -10.98
N GLN A 101 -6.36 4.25 -10.31
CA GLN A 101 -7.14 4.14 -9.08
C GLN A 101 -8.09 5.32 -8.91
N LYS A 102 -8.98 5.19 -7.91
CA LYS A 102 -9.86 6.29 -7.51
C LYS A 102 -9.02 7.43 -6.96
N ALA A 103 -9.22 8.62 -7.51
CA ALA A 103 -8.47 9.80 -7.10
C ALA A 103 -8.89 10.33 -5.73
N HIS A 104 -7.90 10.75 -4.95
CA HIS A 104 -8.03 11.53 -3.72
C HIS A 104 -7.15 12.80 -3.87
N PRO A 105 -7.61 13.82 -4.62
CA PRO A 105 -6.75 14.92 -5.11
C PRO A 105 -6.08 15.76 -4.01
N ARG A 106 -6.60 15.71 -2.78
CA ARG A 106 -6.07 16.46 -1.64
C ARG A 106 -4.85 15.81 -0.99
N LEU A 107 -4.55 14.56 -1.35
CA LEU A 107 -3.44 13.78 -0.79
C LEU A 107 -2.18 13.82 -1.66
N GLY A 108 -2.16 14.63 -2.72
CA GLY A 108 -1.01 14.68 -3.64
C GLY A 108 -0.78 13.33 -4.31
N LEU A 109 0.49 12.91 -4.38
CA LEU A 109 0.88 11.62 -4.96
C LEU A 109 0.34 10.40 -4.20
N PHE A 110 -0.04 10.51 -2.91
CA PHE A 110 -0.72 9.41 -2.21
C PHE A 110 -2.07 9.06 -2.83
N GLY A 111 -2.77 10.08 -3.34
CA GLY A 111 -4.11 9.99 -3.90
C GLY A 111 -4.19 10.25 -5.40
N ALA A 112 -3.08 10.19 -6.14
CA ALA A 112 -3.08 10.43 -7.57
C ALA A 112 -3.94 9.38 -8.29
N ALA A 113 -4.74 9.81 -9.28
CA ALA A 113 -5.57 8.87 -10.05
C ALA A 113 -4.70 7.90 -10.88
N HIS A 114 -3.57 8.42 -11.38
CA HIS A 114 -2.54 7.68 -12.09
C HIS A 114 -1.21 7.79 -11.33
N SER A 115 -0.56 6.65 -11.07
CA SER A 115 0.73 6.62 -10.39
C SER A 115 1.74 5.73 -11.13
N PRO A 116 2.98 6.18 -11.36
CA PRO A 116 4.00 5.34 -11.97
C PRO A 116 4.37 4.17 -11.06
N SER A 117 4.52 2.99 -11.63
CA SER A 117 4.81 1.77 -10.89
C SER A 117 5.88 0.90 -11.54
N VAL A 118 6.36 -0.07 -10.78
CA VAL A 118 7.11 -1.22 -11.31
C VAL A 118 6.40 -2.49 -10.89
N SER A 119 6.05 -3.34 -11.85
CA SER A 119 5.50 -4.67 -11.57
C SER A 119 6.57 -5.72 -11.84
N ILE A 120 6.80 -6.61 -10.89
CA ILE A 120 7.69 -7.77 -11.03
C ILE A 120 6.82 -9.02 -11.04
N HIS A 121 6.91 -9.80 -12.11
CA HIS A 121 6.12 -10.99 -12.35
C HIS A 121 7.00 -12.23 -12.24
N LEU A 122 6.64 -13.13 -11.33
CA LEU A 122 7.29 -14.43 -11.16
C LEU A 122 6.40 -15.51 -11.75
N LEU A 123 6.96 -16.31 -12.65
CA LEU A 123 6.33 -17.49 -13.24
C LEU A 123 7.09 -18.72 -12.78
N GLY A 124 6.39 -19.66 -12.15
CA GLY A 124 6.97 -20.84 -11.50
C GLY A 124 6.24 -22.13 -11.85
N ALA A 125 6.97 -23.24 -11.72
CA ALA A 125 6.44 -24.59 -11.95
C ALA A 125 5.59 -25.09 -10.77
N ASN A 126 5.84 -24.59 -9.57
CA ASN A 126 5.19 -24.98 -8.33
C ASN A 126 5.31 -23.85 -7.28
N GLU A 127 4.56 -23.98 -6.19
CA GLU A 127 4.52 -22.97 -5.12
C GLU A 127 5.87 -22.81 -4.41
N GLU A 128 6.63 -23.89 -4.24
CA GLU A 128 7.96 -23.85 -3.61
C GLU A 128 8.92 -22.95 -4.37
N THR A 129 8.92 -23.04 -5.70
CA THR A 129 9.73 -22.16 -6.56
C THR A 129 9.34 -20.70 -6.39
N LEU A 130 8.03 -20.41 -6.32
CA LEU A 130 7.54 -19.04 -6.12
C LEU A 130 7.90 -18.50 -4.73
N GLN A 131 7.73 -19.30 -3.67
CA GLN A 131 8.06 -18.92 -2.30
C GLN A 131 9.54 -18.55 -2.14
N ASN A 132 10.44 -19.32 -2.75
CA ASN A 132 11.88 -19.02 -2.71
C ASN A 132 12.20 -17.66 -3.34
N TRP A 133 11.57 -17.32 -4.47
CA TRP A 133 11.75 -16.03 -5.13
C TRP A 133 11.07 -14.87 -4.41
N GLN A 134 9.90 -15.11 -3.80
CA GLN A 134 9.24 -14.11 -2.96
C GLN A 134 10.16 -13.64 -1.83
N GLY A 135 10.88 -14.54 -1.15
CA GLY A 135 11.86 -14.17 -0.13
C GLY A 135 12.98 -13.25 -0.66
N ALA A 136 13.45 -13.48 -1.88
CA ALA A 136 14.45 -12.63 -2.52
C ALA A 136 13.90 -11.23 -2.87
N LEU A 137 12.65 -11.14 -3.36
CA LEU A 137 11.98 -9.87 -3.64
C LEU A 137 11.64 -9.09 -2.37
N GLU A 138 11.27 -9.78 -1.30
CA GLU A 138 11.08 -9.18 0.02
C GLU A 138 12.37 -8.52 0.52
N LYS A 139 13.49 -9.23 0.41
CA LYS A 139 14.81 -8.70 0.79
C LYS A 139 15.18 -7.48 -0.06
N LEU A 140 15.01 -7.56 -1.37
CA LEU A 140 15.26 -6.44 -2.28
C LEU A 140 14.40 -5.21 -1.93
N THR A 141 13.10 -5.42 -1.68
CA THR A 141 12.18 -4.35 -1.30
C THR A 141 12.62 -3.68 0.00
N LYS A 142 13.04 -4.48 0.99
CA LYS A 142 13.58 -3.96 2.26
C LYS A 142 14.86 -3.15 2.05
N GLU A 143 15.81 -3.65 1.26
CA GLU A 143 17.04 -2.93 0.90
C GLU A 143 16.77 -1.65 0.12
N ILE A 144 15.64 -1.56 -0.61
CA ILE A 144 15.17 -0.30 -1.23
C ILE A 144 14.73 0.68 -0.16
N PHE A 145 13.84 0.27 0.75
CA PHE A 145 13.35 1.16 1.80
C PHE A 145 14.43 1.59 2.79
N GLU A 146 15.38 0.72 3.14
CA GLU A 146 16.54 1.07 3.98
C GLU A 146 17.40 2.16 3.32
N LYS A 147 17.67 2.10 2.01
CA LYS A 147 18.42 3.17 1.32
C LYS A 147 17.63 4.47 1.16
N LEU A 148 16.31 4.40 1.23
CA LEU A 148 15.43 5.57 1.21
C LEU A 148 15.15 6.12 2.60
N ASP A 149 15.72 5.50 3.64
CA ASP A 149 15.40 5.78 5.04
C ASP A 149 13.89 5.89 5.28
N LEU A 150 13.16 4.91 4.72
CA LEU A 150 11.70 4.91 4.69
C LEU A 150 11.14 3.90 5.69
N GLU A 151 10.28 4.37 6.59
CA GLU A 151 9.60 3.55 7.61
C GLU A 151 8.41 2.75 7.04
N ALA A 152 8.67 1.99 5.98
CA ALA A 152 7.68 1.10 5.38
C ALA A 152 7.39 -0.10 6.31
N LYS A 153 6.12 -0.41 6.53
CA LYS A 153 5.67 -1.52 7.37
C LYS A 153 5.19 -2.69 6.52
N LYS A 154 5.73 -3.88 6.76
CA LYS A 154 5.26 -5.12 6.12
C LYS A 154 3.83 -5.42 6.61
N ARG A 155 2.95 -5.73 5.67
CA ARG A 155 1.58 -6.18 6.00
C ARG A 155 1.55 -7.68 6.26
N ASP A 156 0.65 -8.08 7.14
CA ASP A 156 0.42 -9.48 7.48
C ASP A 156 -0.19 -10.28 6.33
N SER A 157 -1.02 -9.64 5.51
CA SER A 157 -1.54 -10.21 4.26
C SER A 157 -0.54 -10.14 3.09
N GLY A 158 0.68 -9.64 3.32
CA GLY A 158 1.70 -9.43 2.29
C GLY A 158 1.72 -8.02 1.69
N GLY A 159 2.88 -7.62 1.18
CA GLY A 159 3.16 -6.28 0.68
C GLY A 159 3.64 -5.33 1.78
N TYR A 160 3.75 -4.05 1.43
CA TYR A 160 4.23 -3.01 2.33
C TYR A 160 3.31 -1.79 2.26
N ALA A 161 3.09 -1.19 3.42
CA ALA A 161 2.31 0.03 3.58
C ALA A 161 3.14 1.09 4.29
N PHE A 162 2.74 2.34 4.10
CA PHE A 162 3.24 3.49 4.85
C PHE A 162 2.10 4.06 5.66
N VAL A 163 2.23 4.06 6.98
CA VAL A 163 1.24 4.65 7.89
C VAL A 163 1.43 6.15 7.87
N ALA A 164 0.40 6.88 7.49
CA ALA A 164 0.44 8.33 7.34
C ALA A 164 -0.88 8.92 7.83
N GLU A 165 -0.81 10.03 8.56
CA GLU A 165 -2.00 10.80 8.87
C GLU A 165 -2.66 11.25 7.57
N LYS A 166 -3.95 10.95 7.40
CA LYS A 166 -4.70 11.23 6.16
C LYS A 166 -4.15 10.47 4.94
N GLY A 167 -3.62 9.26 5.13
CA GLY A 167 -3.16 8.39 4.05
C GLY A 167 -4.28 7.94 3.10
N GLY A 168 -5.54 8.03 3.51
CA GLY A 168 -6.70 7.79 2.64
C GLY A 168 -7.15 6.33 2.53
N ALA A 169 -6.42 5.38 3.11
CA ALA A 169 -6.87 4.00 3.27
C ALA A 169 -6.81 3.57 4.75
N ASP A 170 -7.81 2.80 5.17
CA ASP A 170 -7.96 2.33 6.54
C ASP A 170 -7.18 1.03 6.80
N TYR A 171 -6.36 1.05 7.85
CA TYR A 171 -5.60 -0.09 8.34
C TYR A 171 -5.92 -0.39 9.81
N ILE A 172 -5.67 -1.64 10.19
CA ILE A 172 -5.71 -2.11 11.57
C ILE A 172 -4.28 -2.45 11.98
N HIS A 173 -3.81 -1.83 13.06
CA HIS A 173 -2.44 -1.90 13.54
C HIS A 173 -2.37 -2.38 15.00
N CYS A 174 -1.33 -3.14 15.35
CA CYS A 174 -1.02 -3.47 16.74
C CYS A 174 0.27 -2.79 17.16
N ALA A 175 0.19 -1.82 18.08
CA ALA A 175 1.37 -1.13 18.60
C ALA A 175 2.37 -2.06 19.33
N GLN A 176 1.90 -3.20 19.87
CA GLN A 176 2.74 -4.09 20.67
C GLN A 176 3.61 -5.03 19.82
N CYS A 177 3.06 -5.62 18.76
CA CYS A 177 3.79 -6.62 17.95
C CYS A 177 3.96 -6.22 16.47
N GLY A 178 3.48 -5.04 16.08
CA GLY A 178 3.58 -4.53 14.71
C GLY A 178 2.66 -5.22 13.69
N TYR A 179 1.63 -5.95 14.13
CA TYR A 179 0.59 -6.45 13.20
C TYR A 179 0.02 -5.27 12.41
N LEU A 180 -0.10 -5.40 11.08
CA LEU A 180 -0.65 -4.36 10.22
C LEU A 180 -1.33 -4.99 9.00
N ASP A 181 -2.56 -4.60 8.72
CA ASP A 181 -3.26 -4.95 7.49
C ASP A 181 -4.31 -3.91 7.12
N LYS A 182 -4.69 -3.85 5.84
CA LYS A 182 -5.88 -3.11 5.41
C LYS A 182 -7.09 -3.63 6.19
N GLN A 183 -7.96 -2.75 6.68
CA GLN A 183 -9.13 -3.16 7.47
C GLN A 183 -9.98 -4.22 6.76
N ALA A 184 -10.10 -4.11 5.44
CA ALA A 184 -10.83 -5.04 4.59
C ALA A 184 -10.37 -6.51 4.72
N VAL A 185 -9.09 -6.77 5.02
CA VAL A 185 -8.51 -8.12 5.12
C VAL A 185 -7.93 -8.43 6.50
N ALA A 186 -7.83 -7.43 7.38
CA ALA A 186 -7.25 -7.55 8.70
C ALA A 186 -7.97 -8.62 9.54
N LYS A 187 -7.19 -9.44 10.24
CA LYS A 187 -7.66 -10.47 11.15
C LYS A 187 -7.73 -9.94 12.58
N ARG A 188 -8.59 -10.55 13.37
CA ARG A 188 -8.72 -10.32 14.81
C ARG A 188 -8.67 -11.65 15.55
N ALA A 189 -8.12 -11.64 16.76
CA ALA A 189 -8.34 -12.74 17.69
C ALA A 189 -9.81 -12.76 18.11
N LYS A 190 -10.39 -13.96 18.07
CA LYS A 190 -11.78 -14.20 18.43
C LYS A 190 -11.84 -14.84 19.81
N SER A 191 -12.78 -14.38 20.62
CA SER A 191 -12.90 -14.85 22.01
C SER A 191 -13.75 -16.12 22.01
N MET A 192 -13.20 -17.25 22.43
CA MET A 192 -13.94 -18.49 22.57
C MET A 192 -14.91 -18.39 23.76
N LEU A 193 -16.14 -18.86 23.57
CA LEU A 193 -17.03 -19.11 24.70
C LEU A 193 -16.60 -20.38 25.43
N SER A 194 -16.95 -20.50 26.71
CA SER A 194 -16.80 -21.78 27.42
C SER A 194 -17.61 -22.85 26.70
N THR A 195 -17.00 -24.00 26.47
CA THR A 195 -17.70 -25.16 25.90
C THR A 195 -18.84 -25.56 26.83
N GLU A 196 -20.04 -25.66 26.27
CA GLU A 196 -21.24 -26.12 26.96
C GLU A 196 -21.75 -27.36 26.24
N GLU A 197 -22.27 -28.32 27.01
CA GLU A 197 -22.99 -29.46 26.42
C GLU A 197 -24.14 -28.94 25.55
N PRO A 198 -24.28 -29.44 24.30
CA PRO A 198 -25.39 -29.06 23.43
C PRO A 198 -26.73 -29.35 24.09
N ARG A 199 -27.60 -28.34 24.18
CA ARG A 199 -28.96 -28.47 24.72
C ARG A 199 -29.98 -28.64 23.59
N GLU A 200 -31.17 -29.12 23.92
CA GLU A 200 -32.26 -29.26 22.93
C GLU A 200 -32.64 -27.91 22.33
N LEU A 201 -32.89 -27.92 21.01
CA LEU A 201 -33.33 -26.75 20.26
C LEU A 201 -34.71 -26.30 20.75
N GLU A 202 -34.85 -25.03 21.13
CA GLU A 202 -36.07 -24.49 21.73
C GLU A 202 -36.53 -23.24 20.99
N LYS A 203 -37.79 -23.19 20.55
CA LYS A 203 -38.39 -21.97 19.98
C LYS A 203 -38.90 -21.06 21.09
N VAL A 204 -38.54 -19.78 21.05
CA VAL A 204 -38.90 -18.78 22.06
C VAL A 204 -39.55 -17.55 21.43
N GLU A 205 -40.52 -16.98 22.13
CA GLU A 205 -41.16 -15.71 21.77
C GLU A 205 -40.24 -14.54 22.08
N THR A 206 -40.10 -13.65 21.09
CA THR A 206 -39.21 -12.50 21.04
C THR A 206 -39.85 -11.39 20.18
N PRO A 207 -41.04 -10.89 20.55
CA PRO A 207 -41.72 -9.86 19.76
C PRO A 207 -40.85 -8.59 19.68
N ASP A 208 -40.89 -7.93 18.52
CA ASP A 208 -40.21 -6.67 18.21
C ASP A 208 -38.66 -6.70 18.35
N ALA A 209 -38.04 -7.88 18.48
CA ALA A 209 -36.61 -8.05 18.68
C ALA A 209 -35.84 -8.23 17.35
N HIS A 210 -35.85 -7.22 16.49
CA HIS A 210 -35.28 -7.29 15.12
C HIS A 210 -33.76 -7.09 15.03
N THR A 211 -33.10 -6.68 16.11
CA THR A 211 -31.65 -6.45 16.15
C THR A 211 -30.99 -7.31 17.22
N ILE A 212 -29.68 -7.53 17.08
CA ILE A 212 -28.91 -8.27 18.08
C ILE A 212 -28.95 -7.57 19.43
N GLU A 213 -28.88 -6.24 19.44
CA GLU A 213 -29.02 -5.44 20.66
C GLU A 213 -30.36 -5.69 21.35
N ALA A 214 -31.46 -5.64 20.58
CA ALA A 214 -32.81 -5.84 21.12
C ALA A 214 -33.00 -7.28 21.62
N LEU A 215 -32.55 -8.28 20.86
CA LEU A 215 -32.63 -9.69 21.21
C LEU A 215 -31.83 -10.02 22.48
N ALA A 216 -30.57 -9.55 22.54
CA ALA A 216 -29.69 -9.77 23.67
C ALA A 216 -30.28 -9.15 24.95
N ALA A 217 -30.80 -7.93 24.85
CA ALA A 217 -31.47 -7.26 25.97
C ALA A 217 -32.75 -8.00 26.40
N PHE A 218 -33.58 -8.42 25.43
CA PHE A 218 -34.84 -9.11 25.70
C PHE A 218 -34.64 -10.45 26.41
N LEU A 219 -33.67 -11.25 25.95
CA LEU A 219 -33.38 -12.56 26.53
C LEU A 219 -32.40 -12.52 27.71
N ASN A 220 -31.90 -11.33 28.05
CA ASN A 220 -30.86 -11.10 29.07
C ASN A 220 -29.63 -11.99 28.87
N ILE A 221 -29.09 -11.99 27.65
CA ILE A 221 -27.90 -12.74 27.26
C ILE A 221 -26.84 -11.80 26.66
N PRO A 222 -25.56 -12.14 26.73
CA PRO A 222 -24.52 -11.41 26.02
C PRO A 222 -24.68 -11.55 24.49
N LYS A 223 -24.22 -10.55 23.71
CA LYS A 223 -24.33 -10.57 22.23
C LYS A 223 -23.58 -11.76 21.63
N GLU A 224 -22.51 -12.19 22.29
CA GLU A 224 -21.71 -13.37 21.97
C GLU A 224 -22.54 -14.66 21.99
N LYS A 225 -23.68 -14.71 22.69
CA LYS A 225 -24.60 -15.86 22.70
C LYS A 225 -25.64 -15.82 21.59
N THR A 226 -25.49 -14.95 20.61
CA THR A 226 -26.38 -14.86 19.44
C THR A 226 -25.63 -15.17 18.15
N ALA A 227 -26.32 -15.77 17.18
CA ALA A 227 -25.88 -15.93 15.80
C ALA A 227 -26.72 -15.01 14.91
N LYS A 228 -26.06 -14.10 14.21
CA LYS A 228 -26.71 -13.18 13.29
C LYS A 228 -26.60 -13.67 11.85
N ALA A 229 -27.67 -13.51 11.09
CA ALA A 229 -27.68 -13.70 9.66
C ALA A 229 -27.55 -12.35 8.95
N VAL A 230 -26.57 -12.22 8.07
CA VAL A 230 -26.40 -11.10 7.15
C VAL A 230 -26.64 -11.62 5.74
N PHE A 231 -27.59 -11.01 5.04
CA PHE A 231 -27.99 -11.43 3.69
C PHE A 231 -27.30 -10.58 2.64
N MET A 232 -26.53 -11.25 1.79
CA MET A 232 -25.84 -10.60 0.68
C MET A 232 -26.17 -11.30 -0.62
N THR A 233 -26.24 -10.56 -1.71
CA THR A 233 -26.27 -11.13 -3.06
C THR A 233 -24.87 -10.98 -3.67
N ALA A 234 -24.27 -12.11 -4.03
CA ALA A 234 -22.95 -12.17 -4.63
C ALA A 234 -23.04 -12.54 -6.12
N THR A 235 -22.25 -11.86 -6.95
CA THR A 235 -22.10 -12.22 -8.36
C THR A 235 -20.97 -13.24 -8.51
N ILE A 236 -21.31 -14.49 -8.80
CA ILE A 236 -20.36 -15.60 -8.93
C ILE A 236 -20.50 -16.18 -10.34
N LYS A 237 -19.46 -16.06 -11.16
CA LYS A 237 -19.48 -16.45 -12.59
C LYS A 237 -20.68 -15.83 -13.33
N ASP A 238 -20.83 -14.52 -13.20
CA ASP A 238 -21.88 -13.69 -13.82
C ASP A 238 -23.32 -14.07 -13.44
N LYS A 239 -23.50 -14.80 -12.35
CA LYS A 239 -24.81 -15.14 -11.79
C LYS A 239 -24.94 -14.61 -10.37
N GLU A 240 -26.01 -13.89 -10.10
CA GLU A 240 -26.35 -13.49 -8.75
C GLU A 240 -26.82 -14.69 -7.93
N LYS A 241 -26.30 -14.80 -6.72
CA LYS A 241 -26.68 -15.82 -5.74
C LYS A 241 -26.87 -15.16 -4.38
N LEU A 242 -27.98 -15.48 -3.72
CA LEU A 242 -28.23 -15.09 -2.34
C LEU A 242 -27.33 -15.90 -1.40
N ILE A 243 -26.69 -15.19 -0.48
CA ILE A 243 -25.73 -15.70 0.50
C ILE A 243 -26.25 -15.44 1.90
N PHE A 244 -26.28 -16.50 2.70
CA PHE A 244 -26.49 -16.44 4.14
C PHE A 244 -25.14 -16.37 4.84
N ALA A 245 -24.70 -15.16 5.20
CA ALA A 245 -23.47 -14.97 5.96
C ALA A 245 -23.78 -14.98 7.46
N ILE A 246 -23.30 -15.98 8.19
CA ILE A 246 -23.57 -16.17 9.62
C ILE A 246 -22.35 -15.79 10.44
N LEU A 247 -22.54 -14.89 11.40
CA LEU A 247 -21.52 -14.49 12.37
C LEU A 247 -22.11 -14.51 13.78
N ARG A 248 -21.24 -14.44 14.78
CA ARG A 248 -21.69 -14.14 16.15
C ARG A 248 -22.19 -12.69 16.24
N GLY A 249 -23.19 -12.45 17.09
CA GLY A 249 -23.89 -11.17 17.12
C GLY A 249 -23.06 -9.94 17.50
N ASP A 250 -21.94 -10.15 18.21
CA ASP A 250 -20.98 -9.12 18.61
C ASP A 250 -19.98 -8.73 17.50
N MET A 251 -19.94 -9.47 16.38
CA MET A 251 -19.00 -9.22 15.28
C MET A 251 -19.68 -8.49 14.13
N ALA A 252 -18.92 -7.86 13.24
CA ALA A 252 -19.41 -7.26 11.99
C ALA A 252 -18.94 -8.08 10.77
N LEU A 253 -19.69 -8.05 9.66
CA LEU A 253 -19.30 -8.75 8.42
C LEU A 253 -18.18 -7.99 7.71
N GLY A 254 -17.11 -8.68 7.36
CA GLY A 254 -16.07 -8.23 6.45
C GLY A 254 -16.40 -8.61 5.02
N GLU A 255 -17.01 -7.69 4.27
CA GLU A 255 -17.47 -7.95 2.89
C GLU A 255 -16.35 -8.42 1.95
N ALA A 256 -15.16 -7.83 2.03
CA ALA A 256 -14.03 -8.24 1.20
C ALA A 256 -13.58 -9.68 1.47
N LYS A 257 -13.66 -10.13 2.73
CA LYS A 257 -13.37 -11.53 3.09
C LYS A 257 -14.44 -12.47 2.54
N LEU A 258 -15.72 -12.06 2.60
CA LEU A 258 -16.82 -12.82 2.00
C LEU A 258 -16.67 -12.95 0.48
N ILE A 259 -16.37 -11.85 -0.22
CA ILE A 259 -16.08 -11.83 -1.66
C ILE A 259 -14.96 -12.82 -2.00
N ALA A 260 -13.83 -12.74 -1.28
CA ALA A 260 -12.68 -13.60 -1.50
C ALA A 260 -13.02 -15.09 -1.31
N SER A 261 -13.77 -15.42 -0.25
CA SER A 261 -14.18 -16.81 0.04
C SER A 261 -15.08 -17.42 -1.03
N LEU A 262 -15.90 -16.59 -1.68
CA LEU A 262 -16.85 -17.01 -2.71
C LEU A 262 -16.24 -17.01 -4.12
N GLY A 263 -15.09 -16.34 -4.31
CA GLY A 263 -14.59 -15.99 -5.64
C GLY A 263 -15.59 -15.11 -6.40
N ALA A 264 -16.28 -14.22 -5.70
CA ALA A 264 -17.28 -13.33 -6.27
C ALA A 264 -16.63 -12.12 -6.94
N SER A 265 -17.27 -11.57 -7.97
CA SER A 265 -16.83 -10.32 -8.63
C SER A 265 -17.49 -9.07 -8.02
N ALA A 266 -18.64 -9.24 -7.37
CA ALA A 266 -19.37 -8.17 -6.72
C ALA A 266 -20.21 -8.71 -5.55
N LEU A 267 -20.55 -7.82 -4.63
CA LEU A 267 -21.41 -8.08 -3.48
C LEU A 267 -22.34 -6.88 -3.27
N ARG A 268 -23.60 -7.14 -2.92
CA ARG A 268 -24.57 -6.14 -2.47
C ARG A 268 -25.43 -6.69 -1.34
N PRO A 269 -26.03 -5.85 -0.49
CA PRO A 269 -27.10 -6.31 0.39
C PRO A 269 -28.23 -6.96 -0.42
N ALA A 270 -28.81 -8.03 0.14
CA ALA A 270 -30.03 -8.63 -0.43
C ALA A 270 -31.23 -7.73 -0.16
N THR A 271 -32.23 -7.76 -1.05
CA THR A 271 -33.50 -7.09 -0.82
C THR A 271 -34.43 -7.95 0.04
N ASP A 272 -35.41 -7.32 0.70
CA ASP A 272 -36.40 -8.05 1.50
C ASP A 272 -37.16 -9.09 0.65
N ASP A 273 -37.49 -8.76 -0.60
CA ASP A 273 -38.15 -9.69 -1.53
C ASP A 273 -37.29 -10.93 -1.82
N GLU A 274 -35.98 -10.76 -2.00
CA GLU A 274 -35.04 -11.88 -2.19
C GLU A 274 -34.97 -12.78 -0.96
N ILE A 275 -35.00 -12.19 0.23
CA ILE A 275 -34.95 -12.89 1.52
C ILE A 275 -36.27 -13.64 1.75
N LEU A 276 -37.42 -13.00 1.52
CA LEU A 276 -38.74 -13.61 1.68
C LEU A 276 -38.97 -14.74 0.68
N ALA A 277 -38.43 -14.64 -0.53
CA ALA A 277 -38.57 -15.67 -1.57
C ALA A 277 -37.99 -17.03 -1.16
N ILE A 278 -37.02 -17.06 -0.24
CA ILE A 278 -36.43 -18.30 0.30
C ILE A 278 -37.03 -18.71 1.65
N GLY A 279 -38.08 -18.02 2.10
CA GLY A 279 -38.74 -18.28 3.39
C GLY A 279 -37.98 -17.77 4.61
N ALA A 280 -37.01 -16.87 4.42
CA ALA A 280 -36.35 -16.18 5.53
C ALA A 280 -37.14 -14.93 5.93
N VAL A 281 -37.09 -14.57 7.21
CA VAL A 281 -37.77 -13.38 7.75
C VAL A 281 -36.71 -12.40 8.28
N PRO A 282 -36.50 -11.23 7.66
CA PRO A 282 -35.55 -10.23 8.16
C PRO A 282 -35.72 -9.94 9.66
N GLY A 283 -34.62 -9.90 10.40
CA GLY A 283 -34.62 -9.75 11.86
C GLY A 283 -34.93 -11.02 12.66
N TYR A 284 -35.47 -12.07 12.02
CA TYR A 284 -35.80 -13.36 12.63
C TYR A 284 -35.26 -14.54 11.83
N ALA A 285 -34.24 -14.33 10.98
CA ALA A 285 -33.79 -15.37 10.08
C ALA A 285 -32.58 -16.18 10.57
N SER A 286 -32.53 -17.44 10.15
CA SER A 286 -31.36 -18.31 10.27
C SER A 286 -31.40 -19.39 9.18
N PRO A 287 -30.30 -20.13 8.94
CA PRO A 287 -30.31 -21.23 7.98
C PRO A 287 -30.97 -22.51 8.52
N VAL A 288 -31.45 -22.51 9.77
CA VAL A 288 -32.09 -23.69 10.38
C VAL A 288 -33.39 -24.02 9.63
N GLY A 289 -33.50 -25.27 9.17
CA GLY A 289 -34.66 -25.76 8.41
C GLY A 289 -34.74 -25.29 6.96
N MET A 290 -33.76 -24.51 6.47
CA MET A 290 -33.71 -24.07 5.09
C MET A 290 -33.02 -25.08 4.18
N LYS A 291 -33.43 -25.11 2.91
CA LYS A 291 -32.85 -25.96 1.87
C LYS A 291 -32.41 -25.08 0.70
N GLU A 292 -31.35 -25.52 0.02
CA GLU A 292 -30.87 -24.89 -1.24
C GLU A 292 -30.39 -23.44 -1.12
N VAL A 293 -29.96 -23.02 0.07
CA VAL A 293 -29.31 -21.71 0.30
C VAL A 293 -27.80 -21.85 0.41
N LEU A 294 -27.06 -20.88 -0.10
CA LEU A 294 -25.61 -20.83 0.03
C LEU A 294 -25.25 -20.18 1.37
N VAL A 295 -24.84 -21.01 2.33
CA VAL A 295 -24.49 -20.57 3.69
C VAL A 295 -22.98 -20.47 3.84
N VAL A 296 -22.50 -19.31 4.30
CA VAL A 296 -21.12 -19.06 4.70
C VAL A 296 -21.13 -18.71 6.18
N VAL A 297 -20.39 -19.45 7.00
CA VAL A 297 -20.29 -19.16 8.43
C VAL A 297 -18.89 -18.65 8.77
N ASP A 298 -18.82 -17.73 9.72
CA ASP A 298 -17.58 -17.35 10.36
C ASP A 298 -16.93 -18.54 11.08
N ASP A 299 -15.61 -18.64 11.03
CA ASP A 299 -14.84 -19.75 11.62
C ASP A 299 -15.02 -19.93 13.15
N LEU A 300 -15.56 -18.93 13.86
CA LEU A 300 -15.91 -19.04 15.28
C LEU A 300 -17.27 -19.72 15.53
N ILE A 301 -18.14 -19.81 14.52
CA ILE A 301 -19.49 -20.37 14.67
C ILE A 301 -19.48 -21.87 15.02
N PRO A 302 -18.67 -22.73 14.36
CA PRO A 302 -18.57 -24.14 14.75
C PRO A 302 -18.12 -24.35 16.20
N GLU A 303 -17.37 -23.40 16.75
CA GLU A 303 -16.83 -23.43 18.11
C GLU A 303 -17.76 -22.77 19.15
N SER A 304 -18.93 -22.29 18.72
CA SER A 304 -19.87 -21.55 19.56
C SER A 304 -21.14 -22.38 19.79
N SER A 305 -21.21 -23.03 20.95
CA SER A 305 -22.35 -23.87 21.31
C SER A 305 -23.53 -23.06 21.84
N ASN A 306 -24.73 -23.59 21.60
CA ASN A 306 -26.00 -23.12 22.15
C ASN A 306 -26.31 -21.63 21.86
N LEU A 307 -26.10 -21.19 20.62
CA LEU A 307 -26.40 -19.82 20.21
C LEU A 307 -27.91 -19.58 20.09
N VAL A 308 -28.31 -18.32 20.14
CA VAL A 308 -29.65 -17.87 19.77
C VAL A 308 -29.65 -17.35 18.34
N ALA A 309 -30.47 -17.91 17.47
CA ALA A 309 -30.62 -17.48 16.07
C ALA A 309 -32.09 -17.27 15.72
N GLY A 310 -32.38 -16.63 14.59
CA GLY A 310 -33.75 -16.45 14.12
C GLY A 310 -34.50 -17.76 13.85
N ALA A 311 -35.82 -17.78 14.07
CA ALA A 311 -36.66 -18.97 13.81
C ALA A 311 -37.25 -19.05 12.40
N ASN A 312 -36.91 -18.11 11.51
CA ASN A 312 -37.56 -17.89 10.21
C ASN A 312 -39.07 -17.59 10.33
N GLU A 313 -39.47 -17.01 11.46
CA GLU A 313 -40.85 -16.67 11.78
C GLU A 313 -40.86 -15.38 12.59
N GLU A 314 -41.72 -14.43 12.20
CA GLU A 314 -41.79 -13.12 12.84
C GLU A 314 -42.13 -13.25 14.33
N GLY A 315 -41.36 -12.55 15.16
CA GLY A 315 -41.53 -12.56 16.61
C GLY A 315 -40.93 -13.77 17.31
N PHE A 316 -40.25 -14.69 16.61
CA PHE A 316 -39.66 -15.88 17.23
C PHE A 316 -38.18 -16.07 16.92
N HIS A 317 -37.46 -16.57 17.92
CA HIS A 317 -36.08 -17.02 17.81
C HIS A 317 -35.95 -18.48 18.28
N LEU A 318 -34.82 -19.10 17.95
CA LEU A 318 -34.42 -20.42 18.41
C LEU A 318 -33.28 -20.27 19.40
N ARG A 319 -33.41 -20.87 20.59
CA ARG A 319 -32.34 -21.07 21.55
C ARG A 319 -31.66 -22.41 21.34
N ASN A 320 -30.42 -22.48 21.81
CA ASN A 320 -29.58 -23.67 21.76
C ASN A 320 -29.30 -24.16 20.33
N VAL A 321 -29.17 -23.23 19.39
CA VAL A 321 -28.77 -23.53 18.02
C VAL A 321 -27.29 -23.93 18.00
N ASN A 322 -26.99 -25.06 17.37
CA ASN A 322 -25.66 -25.63 17.27
C ASN A 322 -25.34 -25.96 15.81
N TYR A 323 -24.22 -25.42 15.32
CA TYR A 323 -23.66 -25.76 14.00
C TYR A 323 -23.35 -27.27 13.92
N GLY A 324 -23.56 -27.88 12.75
CA GLY A 324 -23.38 -29.31 12.51
C GLY A 324 -24.56 -30.19 12.95
N ARG A 325 -25.33 -29.76 13.97
CA ARG A 325 -26.58 -30.44 14.37
C ARG A 325 -27.81 -29.84 13.69
N ASP A 326 -27.98 -28.53 13.77
CA ASP A 326 -29.21 -27.85 13.33
C ASP A 326 -29.12 -27.29 11.90
N TYR A 327 -27.90 -27.01 11.45
CA TYR A 327 -27.57 -26.61 10.09
C TYR A 327 -26.07 -26.81 9.80
N GLU A 328 -25.72 -26.86 8.52
CA GLU A 328 -24.34 -26.89 8.04
C GLU A 328 -24.09 -25.75 7.05
N ALA A 329 -22.83 -25.39 6.82
CA ALA A 329 -22.45 -24.37 5.86
C ALA A 329 -21.73 -24.97 4.66
N SER A 330 -21.85 -24.29 3.51
CA SER A 330 -21.06 -24.62 2.34
C SER A 330 -19.60 -24.18 2.50
N ILE A 331 -19.36 -23.10 3.26
CA ILE A 331 -18.03 -22.55 3.51
C ILE A 331 -17.94 -22.14 4.98
N VAL A 332 -16.86 -22.55 5.64
CA VAL A 332 -16.46 -22.10 6.98
C VAL A 332 -15.14 -21.35 6.84
N THR A 333 -15.11 -20.06 7.15
CA THR A 333 -13.90 -19.22 7.02
C THR A 333 -14.03 -17.94 7.82
N ASP A 334 -12.93 -17.21 8.03
CA ASP A 334 -12.97 -15.88 8.65
C ASP A 334 -13.71 -14.88 7.75
N ILE A 335 -14.88 -14.42 8.19
CA ILE A 335 -15.67 -13.37 7.53
C ILE A 335 -15.93 -12.19 8.47
N ALA A 336 -15.26 -12.10 9.61
CA ALA A 336 -15.42 -11.02 10.57
C ALA A 336 -14.57 -9.79 10.19
N LEU A 337 -15.12 -8.59 10.29
CA LEU A 337 -14.38 -7.33 10.13
C LEU A 337 -13.59 -7.04 11.42
N ALA A 338 -12.31 -6.69 11.28
CA ALA A 338 -11.49 -6.21 12.38
C ALA A 338 -11.66 -4.70 12.59
N GLN A 339 -11.72 -4.27 13.85
CA GLN A 339 -11.94 -2.88 14.25
C GLN A 339 -11.00 -2.46 15.39
N ALA A 340 -10.88 -1.16 15.62
CA ALA A 340 -10.16 -0.65 16.79
C ALA A 340 -10.78 -1.20 18.08
N GLY A 341 -9.93 -1.58 19.04
CA GLY A 341 -10.32 -2.23 20.29
C GLY A 341 -10.42 -3.76 20.19
N ASP A 342 -10.46 -4.34 19.00
CA ASP A 342 -10.38 -5.80 18.85
C ASP A 342 -9.02 -6.32 19.30
N ARG A 343 -8.95 -7.63 19.60
CA ARG A 343 -7.70 -8.27 20.03
C ARG A 343 -6.85 -8.65 18.84
N CYS A 344 -5.55 -8.39 18.95
CA CYS A 344 -4.56 -8.72 17.93
C CYS A 344 -4.47 -10.24 17.72
N PRO A 345 -4.51 -10.74 16.47
CA PRO A 345 -4.42 -12.17 16.17
C PRO A 345 -3.08 -12.81 16.56
N LYS A 346 -2.03 -12.00 16.79
CA LYS A 346 -0.69 -12.48 17.15
C LYS A 346 -0.41 -12.47 18.66
N CYS A 347 -0.78 -11.39 19.34
CA CYS A 347 -0.39 -11.17 20.74
C CYS A 347 -1.55 -10.85 21.68
N ASN A 348 -2.80 -10.83 21.20
CA ASN A 348 -4.01 -10.49 21.95
C ASN A 348 -4.09 -9.05 22.53
N ALA A 349 -3.10 -8.20 22.29
CA ALA A 349 -3.17 -6.77 22.62
C ALA A 349 -4.31 -6.07 21.86
N ALA A 350 -4.74 -4.89 22.33
CA ALA A 350 -5.73 -4.09 21.62
C ALA A 350 -5.19 -3.61 20.26
N LEU A 351 -6.06 -3.61 19.25
CA LEU A 351 -5.80 -3.11 17.91
C LEU A 351 -6.23 -1.65 17.78
N ASP A 352 -5.49 -0.90 16.98
CA ASP A 352 -5.74 0.51 16.63
C ASP A 352 -6.19 0.62 15.18
N ALA A 353 -7.08 1.57 14.89
CA ALA A 353 -7.35 2.00 13.52
C ALA A 353 -6.36 3.12 13.15
N VAL A 354 -5.69 2.97 12.01
CA VAL A 354 -4.74 3.95 11.47
C VAL A 354 -4.97 4.16 9.99
N GLU A 355 -4.52 5.29 9.45
CA GLU A 355 -4.54 5.54 8.01
C GLU A 355 -3.18 5.31 7.36
N GLY A 356 -3.16 5.03 6.06
CA GLY A 356 -1.93 4.86 5.32
C GLY A 356 -2.14 4.68 3.82
N VAL A 357 -1.08 4.31 3.13
CA VAL A 357 -1.07 3.97 1.71
C VAL A 357 -0.30 2.68 1.45
N ASP A 358 -0.63 1.99 0.37
CA ASP A 358 0.18 0.88 -0.10
C ASP A 358 1.37 1.39 -0.89
N LEU A 359 2.55 0.95 -0.48
CA LEU A 359 3.78 1.14 -1.26
C LEU A 359 4.01 -0.04 -2.20
N VAL A 360 3.61 -1.24 -1.77
CA VAL A 360 3.84 -2.49 -2.46
C VAL A 360 2.64 -3.41 -2.32
N GLU A 361 2.08 -3.83 -3.44
CA GLU A 361 1.02 -4.85 -3.50
C GLU A 361 1.56 -6.16 -4.09
N ILE A 362 1.08 -7.28 -3.56
CA ILE A 362 1.41 -8.62 -4.03
C ILE A 362 0.10 -9.32 -4.39
N THR A 363 0.02 -9.89 -5.58
CA THR A 363 -1.16 -10.69 -5.96
C THR A 363 -1.14 -12.04 -5.25
N PRO A 364 -2.29 -12.68 -5.01
CA PRO A 364 -2.32 -14.11 -4.71
C PRO A 364 -1.60 -14.92 -5.79
N VAL A 365 -1.16 -16.13 -5.44
CA VAL A 365 -0.64 -17.08 -6.44
C VAL A 365 -1.80 -17.48 -7.35
N LEU A 366 -1.63 -17.23 -8.65
CA LEU A 366 -2.61 -17.53 -9.69
C LEU A 366 -2.16 -18.75 -10.48
N SER A 367 -3.10 -19.64 -10.80
CA SER A 367 -2.88 -20.74 -11.73
C SER A 367 -3.33 -20.33 -13.14
N MET A 368 -2.40 -20.26 -14.08
CA MET A 368 -2.64 -19.90 -15.47
C MET A 368 -3.21 -21.10 -16.22
N LYS A 369 -4.53 -21.33 -16.07
CA LYS A 369 -5.18 -22.53 -16.62
C LYS A 369 -5.06 -22.66 -18.14
N GLU A 370 -4.92 -21.54 -18.84
CA GLU A 370 -4.81 -21.49 -20.30
C GLU A 370 -3.36 -21.64 -20.78
N ALA A 371 -2.38 -21.66 -19.86
CA ALA A 371 -0.96 -21.77 -20.16
C ALA A 371 -0.32 -22.91 -19.37
N THR A 372 0.03 -24.00 -20.07
CA THR A 372 0.62 -25.20 -19.47
C THR A 372 2.01 -25.46 -20.00
N PHE A 373 2.91 -25.92 -19.13
CA PHE A 373 4.24 -26.42 -19.51
C PHE A 373 4.30 -27.95 -19.36
N THR A 374 5.24 -28.57 -20.06
CA THR A 374 5.55 -30.00 -19.89
C THR A 374 6.53 -30.18 -18.73
N ASP A 375 6.13 -30.93 -17.70
CA ASP A 375 6.97 -31.26 -16.54
C ASP A 375 8.04 -32.32 -16.85
N GLU A 376 8.87 -32.63 -15.86
CA GLU A 376 9.97 -33.60 -15.98
C GLU A 376 9.50 -35.03 -16.32
N ASN A 377 8.22 -35.33 -16.08
CA ASN A 377 7.60 -36.62 -16.36
C ASN A 377 6.82 -36.62 -17.68
N GLY A 378 6.88 -35.52 -18.46
CA GLY A 378 6.17 -35.39 -19.72
C GLY A 378 4.69 -35.03 -19.57
N LYS A 379 4.24 -34.62 -18.37
CA LYS A 379 2.84 -34.25 -18.11
C LYS A 379 2.65 -32.74 -18.18
N GLY A 380 1.52 -32.31 -18.75
CA GLY A 380 1.12 -30.91 -18.77
C GLY A 380 0.71 -30.42 -17.37
N GLN A 381 1.33 -29.34 -16.92
CA GLN A 381 1.02 -28.67 -15.65
C GLN A 381 0.74 -27.18 -15.91
N PRO A 382 -0.22 -26.56 -15.20
CA PRO A 382 -0.45 -25.13 -15.32
C PRO A 382 0.74 -24.35 -14.75
N ILE A 383 1.06 -23.21 -15.36
CA ILE A 383 2.05 -22.29 -14.83
C ILE A 383 1.44 -21.53 -13.64
N LEU A 384 2.22 -21.36 -12.57
CA LEU A 384 1.85 -20.52 -11.44
C LEU A 384 2.47 -19.13 -11.59
N GLY A 385 1.70 -18.10 -11.28
CA GLY A 385 2.11 -16.70 -11.41
C GLY A 385 1.85 -15.89 -10.14
N VAL A 386 2.74 -14.95 -9.83
CA VAL A 386 2.55 -13.93 -8.79
C VAL A 386 3.17 -12.61 -9.25
N SER A 387 2.51 -11.50 -8.95
CA SER A 387 3.02 -10.15 -9.22
C SER A 387 3.33 -9.41 -7.94
N TRP A 388 4.37 -8.59 -8.01
CA TRP A 388 4.85 -7.73 -6.94
C TRP A 388 4.98 -6.31 -7.50
N THR A 389 4.07 -5.42 -7.13
CA THR A 389 3.94 -4.09 -7.74
C THR A 389 4.31 -3.00 -6.74
N LEU A 390 5.33 -2.22 -7.07
CA LEU A 390 5.80 -1.06 -6.31
C LEU A 390 5.22 0.21 -6.90
N ASP A 391 4.56 1.03 -6.08
CA ASP A 391 4.04 2.34 -6.48
C ASP A 391 5.12 3.42 -6.25
N LEU A 392 5.79 3.84 -7.33
CA LEU A 392 6.91 4.78 -7.25
C LEU A 392 6.47 6.18 -6.83
N GLY A 393 5.27 6.60 -7.23
CA GLY A 393 4.71 7.89 -6.84
C GLY A 393 4.45 7.96 -5.34
N ARG A 394 3.82 6.92 -4.78
CA ARG A 394 3.56 6.80 -3.34
C ARG A 394 4.83 6.62 -2.52
N ILE A 395 5.80 5.84 -3.01
CA ILE A 395 7.11 5.71 -2.36
C ILE A 395 7.80 7.07 -2.28
N PHE A 396 7.82 7.84 -3.37
CA PHE A 396 8.42 9.17 -3.36
C PHE A 396 7.68 10.14 -2.42
N ALA A 397 6.34 10.07 -2.39
CA ALA A 397 5.52 10.84 -1.46
C ALA A 397 5.80 10.46 0.01
N ALA A 398 5.94 9.17 0.31
CA ALA A 398 6.23 8.69 1.65
C ALA A 398 7.61 9.14 2.14
N VAL A 399 8.62 9.15 1.25
CA VAL A 399 9.91 9.78 1.55
C VAL A 399 9.72 11.26 1.87
N ALA A 400 9.01 12.01 1.04
CA ALA A 400 8.77 13.44 1.30
C ALA A 400 7.95 13.70 2.58
N GLU A 401 7.07 12.77 2.98
CA GLU A 401 6.32 12.85 4.24
C GLU A 401 7.25 12.71 5.46
N ASN A 402 8.25 11.81 5.42
CA ASN A 402 9.18 11.62 6.53
C ASN A 402 10.38 12.58 6.50
N HIS A 403 10.76 13.08 5.32
CA HIS A 403 12.04 13.76 5.09
C HIS A 403 11.85 15.24 4.74
N HIS A 404 11.43 16.03 5.73
CA HIS A 404 11.26 17.47 5.60
C HIS A 404 11.44 18.20 6.93
N ASP A 405 11.61 19.52 6.87
CA ASP A 405 11.59 20.43 8.02
C ASP A 405 10.74 21.67 7.71
N ASP A 406 10.81 22.69 8.56
CA ASP A 406 10.08 23.95 8.40
C ASP A 406 10.46 24.74 7.12
N TYR A 407 11.58 24.40 6.47
CA TYR A 407 12.13 25.10 5.31
C TYR A 407 11.88 24.35 3.99
N GLY A 408 11.90 23.02 4.00
CA GLY A 408 11.71 22.22 2.79
C GLY A 408 12.05 20.75 2.93
N LEU A 409 12.29 20.10 1.79
CA LEU A 409 12.62 18.68 1.73
C LEU A 409 14.06 18.41 2.20
N ILE A 410 14.30 17.23 2.76
CA ILE A 410 15.61 16.70 3.17
C ILE A 410 15.80 15.34 2.49
N LEU A 411 15.87 15.31 1.15
CA LEU A 411 15.79 14.05 0.43
C LEU A 411 17.04 13.17 0.63
N PRO A 412 16.89 11.87 0.92
CA PRO A 412 18.00 10.92 0.93
C PRO A 412 18.76 10.92 -0.40
N PRO A 413 20.10 10.74 -0.42
CA PRO A 413 20.89 10.73 -1.65
C PRO A 413 20.40 9.75 -2.71
N ALA A 414 19.85 8.61 -2.27
CA ALA A 414 19.31 7.55 -3.11
C ALA A 414 18.15 8.00 -4.03
N ILE A 415 17.42 9.07 -3.67
CA ILE A 415 16.24 9.55 -4.41
C ILE A 415 16.25 11.06 -4.69
N ALA A 416 17.15 11.82 -4.07
CA ALA A 416 17.32 13.23 -4.38
C ALA A 416 17.58 13.44 -5.88
N PRO A 417 16.94 14.43 -6.55
CA PRO A 417 17.10 14.59 -8.00
C PRO A 417 18.56 14.88 -8.37
N TYR A 418 19.26 15.69 -7.58
CA TYR A 418 20.67 15.98 -7.77
C TYR A 418 21.39 15.80 -6.45
N ASP A 419 22.65 15.36 -6.51
CA ASP A 419 23.49 15.13 -5.34
C ASP A 419 23.93 16.49 -4.75
N ILE A 420 24.24 17.43 -5.63
CA ILE A 420 24.73 18.78 -5.29
C ILE A 420 23.82 19.86 -5.88
N HIS A 421 23.45 20.84 -5.05
CA HIS A 421 22.92 22.13 -5.46
C HIS A 421 24.01 23.20 -5.38
N LEU A 422 24.60 23.55 -6.51
CA LEU A 422 25.61 24.59 -6.62
C LEU A 422 24.93 25.96 -6.72
N VAL A 423 25.20 26.84 -5.78
CA VAL A 423 24.64 28.19 -5.69
C VAL A 423 25.72 29.21 -5.99
N TRP A 424 25.62 29.87 -7.14
CA TRP A 424 26.47 31.00 -7.50
C TRP A 424 25.92 32.31 -6.92
N LEU A 425 26.78 33.11 -6.29
CA LEU A 425 26.45 34.46 -5.83
C LEU A 425 27.18 35.50 -6.69
N PRO A 426 26.46 36.40 -7.40
CA PRO A 426 27.10 37.40 -8.24
C PRO A 426 27.90 38.41 -7.41
N SER A 427 29.02 38.86 -7.97
CA SER A 427 29.87 39.93 -7.43
C SER A 427 30.11 41.01 -8.48
N LYS A 428 30.37 42.24 -8.02
CA LYS A 428 30.78 43.36 -8.87
C LYS A 428 32.31 43.50 -9.00
N ASN A 429 33.06 42.86 -8.11
CA ASN A 429 34.51 43.04 -8.00
C ASN A 429 35.27 41.86 -8.60
N VAL A 430 34.73 40.65 -8.45
CA VAL A 430 35.35 39.40 -8.92
C VAL A 430 34.40 38.72 -9.91
N ASN A 431 34.95 38.10 -10.97
CA ASN A 431 34.16 37.33 -11.93
C ASN A 431 33.81 35.93 -11.39
N THR A 432 33.07 35.91 -10.29
CA THR A 432 32.56 34.71 -9.61
C THR A 432 31.76 33.76 -10.51
N LYS A 433 31.29 34.24 -11.67
CA LYS A 433 30.49 33.45 -12.59
C LYS A 433 31.33 32.40 -13.31
N THR A 434 32.52 32.80 -13.79
CA THR A 434 33.42 31.90 -14.48
C THR A 434 33.90 30.79 -13.55
N ASP A 435 34.27 31.13 -12.32
CA ASP A 435 34.69 30.13 -11.33
C ASP A 435 33.56 29.15 -10.97
N ALA A 436 32.32 29.64 -10.90
CA ALA A 436 31.15 28.79 -10.67
C ALA A 436 30.86 27.86 -11.86
N ASP A 437 31.03 28.35 -13.09
CA ASP A 437 30.88 27.55 -14.31
C ASP A 437 31.96 26.45 -14.39
N ASP A 438 33.20 26.77 -14.04
CA ASP A 438 34.32 25.80 -14.00
C ASP A 438 34.11 24.76 -12.89
N LEU A 439 33.70 25.18 -11.69
CA LEU A 439 33.38 24.28 -10.59
C LEU A 439 32.22 23.34 -10.95
N TYR A 440 31.19 23.86 -11.63
CA TYR A 440 30.08 23.04 -12.14
C TYR A 440 30.56 21.93 -13.08
N LEU A 441 31.46 22.26 -14.01
CA LEU A 441 32.04 21.28 -14.94
C LEU A 441 32.91 20.25 -14.21
N ASN A 442 33.75 20.69 -13.28
CA ASN A 442 34.63 19.81 -12.51
C ASN A 442 33.83 18.80 -11.69
N LEU A 443 32.84 19.24 -10.90
CA LEU A 443 31.99 18.36 -10.10
C LEU A 443 31.22 17.36 -10.98
N THR A 444 30.73 17.81 -12.13
CA THR A 444 30.02 16.93 -13.07
C THR A 444 30.97 15.87 -13.66
N ASN A 445 32.21 16.24 -13.99
CA ASN A 445 33.22 15.32 -14.53
C ASN A 445 33.70 14.29 -13.49
N THR A 446 33.63 14.60 -12.20
CA THR A 446 33.87 13.64 -11.10
C THR A 446 32.75 12.62 -10.96
N GLY A 447 31.59 12.83 -11.58
CA GLY A 447 30.45 11.92 -11.58
C GLY A 447 29.29 12.37 -10.71
N PHE A 448 29.38 13.52 -10.05
CA PHE A 448 28.24 14.09 -9.31
C PHE A 448 27.18 14.60 -10.26
N THR A 449 25.93 14.47 -9.84
CA THR A 449 24.83 15.13 -10.51
C THR A 449 24.58 16.49 -9.87
N VAL A 450 24.81 17.56 -10.63
CA VAL A 450 24.79 18.95 -10.12
C VAL A 450 23.60 19.74 -10.66
N LEU A 451 22.81 20.31 -9.76
CA LEU A 451 21.84 21.37 -10.03
C LEU A 451 22.51 22.72 -9.77
N TYR A 452 22.67 23.52 -10.81
CA TYR A 452 23.41 24.77 -10.75
C TYR A 452 22.45 25.96 -10.78
N ASP A 453 22.31 26.65 -9.64
CA ASP A 453 21.57 27.92 -9.55
C ASP A 453 22.38 29.07 -10.15
N ASP A 454 22.30 29.15 -11.47
CA ASP A 454 22.98 30.09 -12.34
C ASP A 454 22.21 31.41 -12.53
N ARG A 455 21.04 31.56 -11.87
CA ARG A 455 20.13 32.71 -12.03
C ARG A 455 20.73 34.00 -11.48
N ASP A 456 20.42 35.15 -12.07
CA ASP A 456 20.73 36.45 -11.46
C ASP A 456 19.65 36.82 -10.43
N ALA A 457 19.76 36.23 -9.25
CA ALA A 457 18.78 36.36 -8.16
C ALA A 457 19.46 36.61 -6.80
N ARG A 458 18.71 37.20 -5.87
CA ARG A 458 19.21 37.48 -4.51
C ARG A 458 19.55 36.17 -3.78
N ALA A 459 20.64 36.19 -3.01
CA ALA A 459 21.12 35.04 -2.24
C ALA A 459 20.02 34.37 -1.40
N GLY A 460 19.22 35.16 -0.66
CA GLY A 460 18.12 34.64 0.14
C GLY A 460 17.06 33.87 -0.66
N THR A 461 16.76 34.30 -1.90
CA THR A 461 15.85 33.57 -2.79
C THR A 461 16.47 32.24 -3.21
N LYS A 462 17.75 32.25 -3.60
CA LYS A 462 18.48 31.03 -4.00
C LYS A 462 18.55 30.01 -2.88
N PHE A 463 18.88 30.45 -1.66
CA PHE A 463 18.94 29.55 -0.50
C PHE A 463 17.58 28.97 -0.14
N ASN A 464 16.52 29.79 -0.17
CA ASN A 464 15.16 29.30 0.06
C ASN A 464 14.72 28.27 -0.99
N ASP A 465 15.03 28.50 -2.27
CA ASP A 465 14.74 27.52 -3.32
C ASP A 465 15.56 26.24 -3.14
N ALA A 466 16.84 26.36 -2.75
CA ALA A 466 17.68 25.21 -2.47
C ALA A 466 17.18 24.36 -1.29
N ASP A 467 16.72 25.00 -0.20
CA ASP A 467 16.15 24.31 0.96
C ASP A 467 14.81 23.63 0.60
N LEU A 468 13.99 24.27 -0.25
CA LEU A 468 12.74 23.70 -0.77
C LEU A 468 12.96 22.49 -1.68
N ILE A 469 13.95 22.55 -2.57
CA ILE A 469 14.30 21.44 -3.46
C ILE A 469 14.92 20.29 -2.66
N GLY A 470 15.79 20.59 -1.69
CA GLY A 470 16.29 19.58 -0.76
C GLY A 470 17.32 18.62 -1.37
N CYS A 471 18.21 19.11 -2.23
CA CYS A 471 19.42 18.35 -2.59
C CYS A 471 20.27 18.09 -1.32
N PRO A 472 20.89 16.91 -1.18
CA PRO A 472 21.64 16.54 0.02
C PRO A 472 22.76 17.51 0.37
N VAL A 473 23.45 18.05 -0.65
CA VAL A 473 24.56 18.97 -0.47
C VAL A 473 24.28 20.28 -1.19
N ARG A 474 24.48 21.40 -0.51
CA ARG A 474 24.54 22.73 -1.10
C ARG A 474 25.97 23.24 -1.08
N ILE A 475 26.49 23.62 -2.24
CA ILE A 475 27.79 24.28 -2.36
C ILE A 475 27.55 25.72 -2.78
N THR A 476 28.09 26.68 -2.04
CA THR A 476 27.92 28.10 -2.31
C THR A 476 29.26 28.72 -2.68
N ILE A 477 29.28 29.38 -3.83
CA ILE A 477 30.45 30.10 -4.34
C ILE A 477 30.11 31.58 -4.49
N GLY A 478 30.97 32.43 -3.93
CA GLY A 478 30.83 33.89 -4.01
C GLY A 478 32.16 34.57 -3.72
N GLU A 479 32.16 35.90 -3.78
CA GLU A 479 33.38 36.74 -3.64
C GLU A 479 34.20 36.38 -2.40
N ARG A 480 33.57 36.32 -1.23
CA ARG A 480 34.26 36.03 0.04
C ARG A 480 34.95 34.67 0.06
N THR A 481 34.32 33.63 -0.46
CA THR A 481 34.89 32.28 -0.40
C THR A 481 36.01 32.12 -1.44
N LEU A 482 35.87 32.78 -2.60
CA LEU A 482 36.89 32.79 -3.64
C LEU A 482 38.16 33.54 -3.25
N GLU A 483 38.06 34.63 -2.47
CA GLU A 483 39.24 35.30 -1.89
C GLU A 483 40.05 34.38 -0.95
N GLU A 484 39.41 33.36 -0.40
CA GLU A 484 40.00 32.34 0.48
C GLU A 484 40.24 30.99 -0.25
N GLU A 485 40.23 30.98 -1.59
CA GLU A 485 40.40 29.78 -2.44
C GLU A 485 39.51 28.58 -2.04
N SER A 486 38.29 28.88 -1.60
CA SER A 486 37.37 27.90 -1.00
C SER A 486 35.91 28.09 -1.39
N VAL A 487 35.05 27.16 -0.93
CA VAL A 487 33.60 27.22 -1.04
C VAL A 487 32.94 26.91 0.31
N GLU A 488 31.72 27.39 0.49
CA GLU A 488 30.89 27.03 1.64
C GLU A 488 30.03 25.80 1.29
N ILE A 489 30.23 24.70 2.01
CA ILE A 489 29.45 23.46 1.87
C ILE A 489 28.48 23.33 3.05
N LYS A 490 27.22 22.97 2.75
CA LYS A 490 26.19 22.65 3.75
C LYS A 490 25.47 21.37 3.36
N PHE A 491 25.46 20.38 4.24
CA PHE A 491 24.57 19.23 4.13
C PHE A 491 23.15 19.61 4.57
N ARG A 492 22.14 19.18 3.82
CA ARG A 492 20.76 19.65 3.98
C ARG A 492 20.13 19.24 5.32
N ASP A 493 20.55 18.11 5.87
CA ASP A 493 20.17 17.57 7.18
C ASP A 493 20.95 18.21 8.34
N LYS A 494 22.06 18.90 8.08
CA LYS A 494 22.91 19.56 9.09
C LYS A 494 22.64 21.06 9.18
N LYS A 495 22.88 21.61 10.37
CA LYS A 495 22.81 23.07 10.62
C LYS A 495 24.12 23.78 10.28
N GLU A 496 25.23 23.10 10.51
CA GLU A 496 26.59 23.62 10.35
C GLU A 496 26.95 23.76 8.87
N LYS A 497 27.96 24.58 8.62
CA LYS A 497 28.52 24.81 7.31
C LYS A 497 30.02 24.72 7.40
N ASP A 498 30.61 24.13 6.38
CA ASP A 498 32.05 23.90 6.29
C ASP A 498 32.63 24.79 5.20
N LEU A 499 33.80 25.36 5.46
CA LEU A 499 34.59 26.04 4.45
C LEU A 499 35.62 25.04 3.92
N VAL A 500 35.57 24.75 2.62
CA VAL A 500 36.36 23.68 2.00
C VAL A 500 37.13 24.23 0.82
N GLU A 501 38.43 23.94 0.77
CA GLU A 501 39.31 24.34 -0.33
C GLU A 501 38.83 23.76 -1.66
N LEU A 502 39.02 24.51 -2.75
CA LEU A 502 38.49 24.14 -4.08
C LEU A 502 38.92 22.75 -4.56
N ASP A 503 40.15 22.34 -4.22
CA ASP A 503 40.73 21.06 -4.64
C ASP A 503 40.20 19.86 -3.85
N ASP A 504 39.64 20.08 -2.64
CA ASP A 504 39.19 19.02 -1.73
C ASP A 504 37.69 18.76 -1.75
N ILE A 505 36.92 19.58 -2.47
CA ILE A 505 35.44 19.54 -2.49
C ILE A 505 34.91 18.13 -2.76
N ALA A 506 35.43 17.46 -3.79
CA ALA A 506 34.92 16.16 -4.20
C ALA A 506 35.13 15.09 -3.12
N ASN A 507 36.33 15.03 -2.54
CA ASN A 507 36.65 14.08 -1.48
C ASN A 507 35.81 14.35 -0.23
N PHE A 508 35.72 15.63 0.17
CA PHE A 508 34.92 16.04 1.31
C PHE A 508 33.44 15.62 1.17
N VAL A 509 32.85 15.81 -0.02
CA VAL A 509 31.47 15.39 -0.27
C VAL A 509 31.34 13.86 -0.23
N ILE A 510 32.25 13.09 -0.85
CA ILE A 510 32.18 11.61 -0.83
C ILE A 510 32.28 11.05 0.58
N GLU A 511 33.12 11.62 1.44
CA GLU A 511 33.32 11.13 2.81
C GLU A 511 32.14 11.42 3.75
N ASN A 512 31.26 12.36 3.39
CA ASN A 512 30.23 12.89 4.28
C ASN A 512 28.79 12.76 3.73
N LEU A 513 28.61 12.22 2.52
CA LEU A 513 27.33 11.92 1.85
C LEU A 513 26.96 10.45 2.02
#